data_AF-A0A9Q0M2R8-F1
#
_entry.id   AF-A0A9Q0M2R8-F1
#
_cell.length_a   1.000
_cell.length_b   1.000
_cell.length_c   1.000
_cell.angle_alpha   90.00
_cell.angle_beta   90.00
_cell.angle_gamma   90.00
#
_symmetry.space_group_name_H-M   'P 1'
#
loop_
_entity.id
_entity.type
_entity.pdbx_description
1 polymer ?
#
loop_
_entity_poly.entity_id
_entity_poly.type
_entity_poly.pdbx_seq_one_letter_code
_entity_poly.pdbx_strand_id
1 'polypeptide(L)'
;MILKVSLISINGRLVNNLSRTKYNGTITNLRHVWSKVNGVEDLTSLSQFVVKYANYLRHLDITLSNTKDKTAEFVKLIGQLTGLTKLSITCTSNANIEAELVELLSKLGPNLTSLNLCVWCGGDATIEAIGKCTALEQLTLNGRSPMRHIDFRLEKPLAPLAKCTKLKNLRLILKNHSKDLLNQFTTYLPKLETLELEGLDIDDAALANLSGQTNLAFLDLVSPLITESALANLIGKLPAITFLRINDLGSGGEFDTKVFMKALDAFAGEARKRQQTPMEIVFTETVKLDIESRRSMLPPNLTVSQKNSSHLVSFPGNTPRGF
;
A
#
# COMPACT_ATOMS: atom_id res chain seq x y z
N MET A 1 24.28 -15.72 -15.60
CA MET A 1 24.93 -14.52 -15.02
C MET A 1 23.86 -13.42 -15.10
N ILE A 2 23.11 -12.98 -14.08
CA ILE A 2 23.17 -13.00 -12.62
C ILE A 2 22.01 -13.86 -12.08
N LEU A 3 22.33 -14.98 -11.43
CA LEU A 3 21.40 -15.66 -10.52
C LEU A 3 21.36 -14.84 -9.23
N LYS A 4 20.32 -14.04 -8.99
CA LYS A 4 20.01 -13.56 -7.64
C LYS A 4 18.97 -14.50 -7.02
N VAL A 5 19.50 -15.59 -6.47
CA VAL A 5 18.88 -16.26 -5.32
C VAL A 5 18.57 -15.18 -4.30
N SER A 6 17.31 -14.98 -3.93
CA SER A 6 17.00 -14.08 -2.83
C SER A 6 16.52 -14.90 -1.65
N LEU A 7 17.35 -14.90 -0.61
CA LEU A 7 16.93 -15.05 0.78
C LEU A 7 16.02 -16.23 1.07
N ILE A 8 16.61 -17.41 1.22
CA ILE A 8 16.08 -18.33 2.21
C ILE A 8 16.28 -17.65 3.57
N SER A 9 15.22 -17.20 4.22
CA SER A 9 15.24 -17.06 5.67
C SER A 9 14.80 -18.39 6.27
N ILE A 10 15.78 -19.25 6.58
CA ILE A 10 15.60 -20.26 7.61
C ILE A 10 16.35 -19.69 8.81
N ASN A 11 15.62 -19.30 9.86
CA ASN A 11 16.16 -18.77 11.11
C ASN A 11 17.07 -17.52 10.97
N GLY A 12 16.77 -16.60 10.05
CA GLY A 12 17.42 -15.29 10.01
C GLY A 12 18.84 -15.25 9.41
N ARG A 13 19.27 -16.27 8.65
CA ARG A 13 20.54 -16.23 7.89
C ARG A 13 20.33 -16.31 6.37
N LEU A 14 20.99 -15.39 5.66
CA LEU A 14 21.10 -15.31 4.20
C LEU A 14 21.82 -16.54 3.63
N VAL A 15 21.18 -17.32 2.75
CA VAL A 15 21.85 -18.39 1.98
C VAL A 15 21.78 -18.08 0.49
N ASN A 16 22.94 -17.75 -0.09
CA ASN A 16 23.15 -17.64 -1.54
C ASN A 16 23.54 -19.02 -2.06
N ASN A 17 22.79 -19.57 -3.04
CA ASN A 17 23.01 -20.83 -3.78
C ASN A 17 22.26 -22.09 -3.27
N LEU A 18 21.02 -22.25 -3.73
CA LEU A 18 20.25 -23.51 -3.64
C LEU A 18 20.50 -24.51 -4.79
N SER A 19 21.44 -24.25 -5.70
CA SER A 19 21.65 -25.13 -6.86
C SER A 19 22.40 -26.44 -6.55
N ARG A 20 22.83 -26.69 -5.30
CA ARG A 20 23.69 -27.85 -5.00
C ARG A 20 23.43 -28.65 -3.70
N THR A 21 22.39 -28.37 -2.92
CA THR A 21 22.13 -29.14 -1.69
C THR A 21 20.79 -29.87 -1.74
N LYS A 22 20.82 -31.21 -1.64
CA LYS A 22 19.65 -32.06 -1.39
C LYS A 22 19.09 -31.69 -0.02
N TYR A 23 17.98 -30.97 0.01
CA TYR A 23 17.25 -30.66 1.23
C TYR A 23 16.05 -31.61 1.32
N ASN A 24 15.98 -32.43 2.37
CA ASN A 24 14.93 -33.44 2.59
C ASN A 24 13.78 -32.93 3.51
N GLY A 25 13.60 -31.60 3.64
CA GLY A 25 12.54 -31.00 4.46
C GLY A 25 11.45 -30.29 3.63
N THR A 26 10.22 -30.26 4.14
CA THR A 26 9.08 -29.52 3.54
C THR A 26 9.32 -28.01 3.64
N ILE A 27 9.50 -27.34 2.50
CA ILE A 27 9.66 -25.88 2.45
C ILE A 27 8.28 -25.23 2.61
N THR A 28 8.03 -24.52 3.71
CA THR A 28 6.73 -23.90 4.03
C THR A 28 6.65 -22.41 3.71
N ASN A 29 7.79 -21.76 3.42
CA ASN A 29 7.88 -20.33 3.12
C ASN A 29 9.13 -20.06 2.27
N LEU A 30 8.94 -19.58 1.03
CA LEU A 30 10.00 -19.03 0.18
C LEU A 30 9.62 -17.59 -0.12
N ARG A 31 10.45 -16.62 0.25
CA ARG A 31 10.37 -15.25 -0.29
C ARG A 31 11.40 -15.16 -1.41
N HIS A 32 11.01 -15.51 -2.62
CA HIS A 32 11.87 -15.29 -3.78
C HIS A 32 11.56 -13.93 -4.39
N VAL A 33 12.61 -13.13 -4.60
CA VAL A 33 12.57 -11.86 -5.32
C VAL A 33 13.05 -12.12 -6.73
N TRP A 34 12.16 -12.07 -7.72
CA TRP A 34 12.57 -11.92 -9.12
C TRP A 34 12.75 -10.44 -9.40
N SER A 35 13.93 -9.91 -9.08
CA SER A 35 14.15 -8.46 -9.08
C SER A 35 14.37 -7.85 -10.47
N LYS A 36 14.57 -8.65 -11.52
CA LYS A 36 14.82 -8.10 -12.85
C LYS A 36 14.60 -9.15 -13.92
N VAL A 37 13.52 -9.02 -14.66
CA VAL A 37 13.15 -9.89 -15.78
C VAL A 37 13.36 -9.10 -17.07
N ASN A 38 14.41 -9.40 -17.84
CA ASN A 38 14.79 -8.66 -19.04
C ASN A 38 14.60 -9.43 -20.36
N GLY A 39 14.23 -10.74 -20.35
CA GLY A 39 14.05 -11.49 -21.60
C GLY A 39 13.65 -12.97 -21.52
N VAL A 40 13.85 -13.70 -22.62
CA VAL A 40 13.44 -15.13 -22.83
C VAL A 40 14.11 -16.11 -21.86
N GLU A 41 15.35 -15.84 -21.45
CA GLU A 41 16.06 -16.66 -20.46
C GLU A 41 15.38 -16.61 -19.08
N ASP A 42 14.82 -15.45 -18.72
CA ASP A 42 14.10 -15.27 -17.46
C ASP A 42 12.76 -16.01 -17.47
N LEU A 43 12.06 -16.06 -18.61
CA LEU A 43 10.86 -16.90 -18.79
C LEU A 43 11.18 -18.38 -18.57
N THR A 44 12.29 -18.85 -19.15
CA THR A 44 12.71 -20.25 -19.01
C THR A 44 13.01 -20.57 -17.54
N SER A 45 13.73 -19.67 -16.86
CA SER A 45 14.06 -19.80 -15.44
C SER A 45 12.81 -19.77 -14.55
N LEU A 46 11.86 -18.87 -14.84
CA LEU A 46 10.59 -18.80 -14.13
C LEU A 46 9.78 -20.09 -14.33
N SER A 47 9.71 -20.60 -15.56
CA SER A 47 9.01 -21.85 -15.85
C SER A 47 9.58 -23.03 -15.05
N GLN A 48 10.90 -23.21 -15.04
CA GLN A 48 11.56 -24.24 -14.24
C GLN A 48 11.29 -24.08 -12.73
N PHE A 49 11.26 -22.84 -12.24
CA PHE A 49 10.91 -22.57 -10.86
C PHE A 49 9.46 -22.98 -10.56
N VAL A 50 8.50 -22.57 -11.40
CA VAL A 50 7.07 -22.86 -11.20
C VAL A 50 6.86 -24.37 -11.10
N VAL A 51 7.43 -25.13 -12.03
CA VAL A 51 7.39 -26.61 -12.02
C VAL A 51 7.89 -27.19 -10.69
N LYS A 52 8.97 -26.62 -10.14
CA LYS A 52 9.61 -27.15 -8.93
C LYS A 52 8.92 -26.73 -7.63
N TYR A 53 8.38 -25.51 -7.58
CA TYR A 53 8.01 -24.87 -6.30
C TYR A 53 6.54 -24.46 -6.17
N ALA A 54 5.70 -24.60 -7.20
CA ALA A 54 4.29 -24.17 -7.17
C ALA A 54 3.51 -24.68 -5.94
N ASN A 55 3.72 -25.94 -5.54
CA ASN A 55 3.01 -26.56 -4.42
C ASN A 55 3.43 -25.99 -3.05
N TYR A 56 4.62 -25.41 -2.95
CA TYR A 56 5.24 -25.00 -1.69
C TYR A 56 5.21 -23.48 -1.48
N LEU A 57 5.11 -22.70 -2.56
CA LEU A 57 5.20 -21.25 -2.48
C LEU A 57 3.93 -20.63 -1.90
N ARG A 58 4.10 -19.72 -0.95
CA ARG A 58 3.00 -18.93 -0.36
C ARG A 58 3.18 -17.43 -0.56
N HIS A 59 4.41 -16.96 -0.69
CA HIS A 59 4.70 -15.54 -0.86
C HIS A 59 5.55 -15.32 -2.11
N LEU A 60 5.17 -14.37 -2.96
CA LEU A 60 5.91 -14.02 -4.16
C LEU A 60 6.07 -12.50 -4.26
N ASP A 61 7.30 -12.05 -4.53
CA ASP A 61 7.60 -10.67 -4.90
C ASP A 61 8.34 -10.67 -6.24
N ILE A 62 7.76 -10.01 -7.25
CA ILE A 62 8.25 -10.07 -8.62
C ILE A 62 8.24 -8.71 -9.29
N THR A 63 9.35 -8.39 -9.95
CA THR A 63 9.52 -7.18 -10.75
C THR A 63 9.63 -7.54 -12.23
N LEU A 64 8.66 -7.08 -13.01
CA LEU A 64 8.55 -7.18 -14.46
C LEU A 64 8.94 -5.83 -15.08
N SER A 65 10.18 -5.68 -15.53
CA SER A 65 10.66 -4.44 -16.16
C SER A 65 10.98 -4.68 -17.62
N ASN A 66 10.49 -3.83 -18.52
CA ASN A 66 10.76 -3.95 -19.96
C ASN A 66 10.25 -5.27 -20.58
N THR A 67 9.13 -5.81 -20.07
CA THR A 67 8.57 -7.11 -20.47
C THR A 67 7.37 -7.00 -21.41
N LYS A 68 7.13 -5.88 -22.08
CA LYS A 68 5.87 -5.62 -22.80
C LYS A 68 5.43 -6.79 -23.70
N ASP A 69 6.35 -7.33 -24.50
CA ASP A 69 6.06 -8.42 -25.46
C ASP A 69 6.02 -9.83 -24.84
N LYS A 70 6.27 -9.94 -23.52
CA LYS A 70 6.34 -11.21 -22.79
C LYS A 70 5.48 -11.25 -21.52
N THR A 71 4.75 -10.17 -21.25
CA THR A 71 4.01 -10.00 -19.99
C THR A 71 2.93 -11.07 -19.84
N ALA A 72 2.24 -11.42 -20.92
CA ALA A 72 1.24 -12.48 -20.92
C ALA A 72 1.83 -13.85 -20.54
N GLU A 73 2.99 -14.23 -21.09
CA GLU A 73 3.67 -15.47 -20.73
C GLU A 73 4.13 -15.48 -19.26
N PHE A 74 4.66 -14.36 -18.76
CA PHE A 74 5.02 -14.21 -17.35
C PHE A 74 3.81 -14.40 -16.44
N VAL A 75 2.73 -13.68 -16.72
CA VAL A 75 1.48 -13.76 -15.97
C VAL A 75 0.89 -15.16 -16.01
N LYS A 76 0.93 -15.83 -17.16
CA LYS A 76 0.47 -17.22 -17.30
C LYS A 76 1.25 -18.18 -16.40
N LEU A 77 2.57 -18.01 -16.29
CA LEU A 77 3.41 -18.83 -15.41
C LEU A 77 3.12 -18.54 -13.93
N ILE A 78 3.01 -17.26 -13.55
CA ILE A 78 2.68 -16.88 -12.16
C ILE A 78 1.29 -17.40 -11.77
N GLY A 79 0.33 -17.40 -12.70
CA GLY A 79 -1.03 -17.91 -12.47
C GLY A 79 -1.11 -19.41 -12.14
N GLN A 80 -0.02 -20.17 -12.32
CA GLN A 80 0.08 -21.57 -11.90
C GLN A 80 0.43 -21.73 -10.41
N LEU A 81 0.85 -20.64 -9.75
CA LEU A 81 1.22 -20.62 -8.33
C LEU A 81 -0.02 -20.44 -7.43
N THR A 82 -1.03 -21.30 -7.59
CA THR A 82 -2.36 -21.15 -6.96
C THR A 82 -2.35 -21.24 -5.43
N GLY A 83 -1.26 -21.74 -4.84
CA GLY A 83 -1.05 -21.76 -3.39
C GLY A 83 -0.66 -20.40 -2.78
N LEU A 84 -0.44 -19.36 -3.57
CA LEU A 84 -0.01 -18.05 -3.05
C LEU A 84 -1.04 -17.43 -2.11
N THR A 85 -0.55 -16.92 -0.98
CA THR A 85 -1.27 -16.09 -0.02
C THR A 85 -0.80 -14.64 -0.03
N LYS A 86 0.44 -14.36 -0.47
CA LYS A 86 0.94 -12.99 -0.63
C LYS A 86 1.58 -12.80 -2.00
N LEU A 87 1.21 -11.74 -2.68
CA LEU A 87 1.70 -11.40 -4.00
C LEU A 87 2.07 -9.92 -4.08
N SER A 88 3.31 -9.65 -4.46
CA SER A 88 3.80 -8.32 -4.81
C SER A 88 4.26 -8.35 -6.27
N ILE A 89 3.70 -7.45 -7.08
CA ILE A 89 4.07 -7.27 -8.48
C ILE A 89 4.48 -5.82 -8.68
N THR A 90 5.70 -5.62 -9.13
CA THR A 90 6.14 -4.36 -9.71
C THR A 90 6.21 -4.53 -11.22
N CYS A 91 5.41 -3.82 -11.99
CA CYS A 91 5.56 -3.77 -13.44
C CYS A 91 5.70 -2.33 -13.94
N THR A 92 6.87 -2.03 -14.49
CA THR A 92 7.20 -0.72 -15.05
C THR A 92 7.32 -0.81 -16.56
N SER A 93 7.02 0.27 -17.26
CA SER A 93 7.09 0.33 -18.73
C SER A 93 6.11 -0.58 -19.47
N ASN A 94 4.97 -0.93 -18.84
CA ASN A 94 3.87 -1.60 -19.53
C ASN A 94 2.55 -0.84 -19.34
N ALA A 95 2.07 -0.24 -20.43
CA ALA A 95 0.82 0.52 -20.46
C ALA A 95 -0.44 -0.34 -20.65
N ASN A 96 -0.30 -1.65 -20.92
CA ASN A 96 -1.40 -2.53 -21.30
C ASN A 96 -1.54 -3.76 -20.39
N ILE A 97 -1.03 -3.72 -19.16
CA ILE A 97 -0.98 -4.89 -18.27
C ILE A 97 -2.32 -5.26 -17.61
N GLU A 98 -3.35 -4.42 -17.72
CA GLU A 98 -4.60 -4.59 -16.97
C GLU A 98 -5.29 -5.92 -17.26
N ALA A 99 -5.40 -6.32 -18.53
CA ALA A 99 -6.05 -7.57 -18.90
C ALA A 99 -5.35 -8.79 -18.29
N GLU A 100 -4.02 -8.78 -18.30
CA GLU A 100 -3.20 -9.81 -17.68
C GLU A 100 -3.33 -9.81 -16.15
N LEU A 101 -3.39 -8.64 -15.49
CA LEU A 101 -3.65 -8.57 -14.05
C LEU A 101 -5.01 -9.18 -13.69
N VAL A 102 -6.05 -8.87 -14.46
CA VAL A 102 -7.39 -9.43 -14.25
C VAL A 102 -7.39 -10.95 -14.41
N GLU A 103 -6.73 -11.48 -15.46
CA GLU A 103 -6.58 -12.93 -15.65
C GLU A 103 -5.82 -13.55 -14.46
N LEU A 104 -4.73 -12.93 -14.02
CA LEU A 104 -3.93 -13.41 -12.90
C LEU A 104 -4.74 -13.50 -11.61
N LEU A 105 -5.43 -12.42 -11.27
CA LEU A 105 -6.24 -12.32 -10.05
C LEU A 105 -7.43 -13.29 -10.08
N SER A 106 -7.97 -13.62 -11.25
CA SER A 106 -9.00 -14.66 -11.37
C SER A 106 -8.52 -16.04 -10.94
N LYS A 107 -7.22 -16.33 -11.09
CA LYS A 107 -6.61 -17.62 -10.73
C LYS A 107 -6.12 -17.66 -9.28
N LEU A 108 -5.52 -16.55 -8.83
CA LEU A 108 -4.85 -16.49 -7.52
C LEU A 108 -5.73 -15.92 -6.40
N GLY A 109 -6.73 -15.11 -6.76
CA GLY A 109 -7.53 -14.31 -5.82
C GLY A 109 -8.13 -15.06 -4.61
N PRO A 110 -8.63 -16.30 -4.73
CA PRO A 110 -9.28 -16.99 -3.62
C PRO A 110 -8.41 -17.16 -2.36
N ASN A 111 -7.08 -17.26 -2.50
CA ASN A 111 -6.15 -17.53 -1.40
C ASN A 111 -5.36 -16.31 -0.94
N LEU A 112 -5.40 -15.19 -1.68
CA LEU A 112 -4.58 -14.02 -1.40
C LEU A 112 -5.08 -13.28 -0.16
N THR A 113 -4.21 -13.12 0.83
CA THR A 113 -4.39 -12.30 2.03
C THR A 113 -3.63 -10.97 1.94
N SER A 114 -2.59 -10.89 1.09
CA SER A 114 -1.86 -9.64 0.84
C SER A 114 -1.56 -9.47 -0.65
N LEU A 115 -1.87 -8.28 -1.19
CA LEU A 115 -1.62 -7.91 -2.57
C LEU A 115 -0.95 -6.53 -2.63
N ASN A 116 0.18 -6.45 -3.33
CA ASN A 116 0.85 -5.19 -3.66
C ASN A 116 1.02 -5.10 -5.17
N LEU A 117 0.34 -4.14 -5.80
CA LEU A 117 0.49 -3.86 -7.22
C LEU A 117 1.19 -2.51 -7.38
N CYS A 118 2.36 -2.51 -7.99
CA CYS A 118 3.11 -1.32 -8.37
C CYS A 118 3.24 -1.29 -9.89
N VAL A 119 2.23 -0.72 -10.55
CA VAL A 119 2.08 -0.75 -12.01
C VAL A 119 1.82 0.64 -12.55
N TRP A 120 2.25 0.92 -13.79
CA TRP A 120 1.97 2.22 -14.41
C TRP A 120 0.53 2.36 -14.92
N CYS A 121 -0.11 1.23 -15.24
CA CYS A 121 -1.48 1.19 -15.78
C CYS A 121 -2.31 0.11 -15.07
N GLY A 122 -3.57 0.44 -14.84
CA GLY A 122 -4.62 -0.37 -14.23
C GLY A 122 -5.85 0.50 -14.03
N GLY A 123 -7.01 -0.09 -13.79
CA GLY A 123 -8.23 0.67 -13.58
C GLY A 123 -9.37 -0.14 -12.99
N ASP A 124 -10.59 0.20 -13.37
CA ASP A 124 -11.79 -0.35 -12.76
C ASP A 124 -11.89 -1.87 -12.92
N ALA A 125 -11.45 -2.43 -14.05
CA ALA A 125 -11.44 -3.88 -14.25
C ALA A 125 -10.48 -4.58 -13.27
N THR A 126 -9.33 -3.96 -13.00
CA THR A 126 -8.40 -4.42 -11.96
C THR A 126 -9.05 -4.40 -10.58
N ILE A 127 -9.76 -3.32 -10.20
CA ILE A 127 -10.48 -3.23 -8.91
C ILE A 127 -11.62 -4.27 -8.83
N GLU A 128 -12.36 -4.49 -9.90
CA GLU A 128 -13.40 -5.53 -9.97
C GLU A 128 -12.81 -6.93 -9.75
N ALA A 129 -11.62 -7.21 -10.30
CA ALA A 129 -10.90 -8.46 -10.06
C ALA A 129 -10.40 -8.57 -8.60
N ILE A 130 -9.86 -7.50 -8.03
CA ILE A 130 -9.43 -7.45 -6.62
C ILE A 130 -10.62 -7.69 -5.68
N GLY A 131 -11.81 -7.18 -6.01
CA GLY A 131 -13.05 -7.45 -5.28
C GLY A 131 -13.43 -8.94 -5.19
N LYS A 132 -12.83 -9.81 -5.99
CA LYS A 132 -13.01 -11.28 -5.89
C LYS A 132 -12.02 -11.93 -4.92
N CYS A 133 -10.99 -11.22 -4.46
CA CYS A 133 -10.02 -11.67 -3.48
C CYS A 133 -10.58 -11.54 -2.05
N THR A 134 -11.60 -12.31 -1.72
CA THR A 134 -12.39 -12.13 -0.47
C THR A 134 -11.59 -12.42 0.82
N ALA A 135 -10.45 -13.10 0.73
CA ALA A 135 -9.54 -13.34 1.83
C ALA A 135 -8.56 -12.18 2.11
N LEU A 136 -8.59 -11.12 1.30
CA LEU A 136 -7.61 -10.05 1.35
C LEU A 136 -7.70 -9.25 2.65
N GLU A 137 -6.57 -9.15 3.35
CA GLU A 137 -6.39 -8.39 4.58
C GLU A 137 -5.56 -7.12 4.35
N GLN A 138 -4.71 -7.13 3.32
CA GLN A 138 -3.80 -6.05 2.95
C GLN A 138 -3.80 -5.79 1.45
N LEU A 139 -3.97 -4.53 1.06
CA LEU A 139 -3.92 -4.08 -0.33
C LEU A 139 -3.06 -2.83 -0.46
N THR A 140 -2.05 -2.90 -1.33
CA THR A 140 -1.33 -1.74 -1.84
C THR A 140 -1.55 -1.60 -3.33
N LEU A 141 -2.02 -0.42 -3.75
CA LEU A 141 -2.06 -0.02 -5.15
C LEU A 141 -1.14 1.18 -5.34
N ASN A 142 -0.14 1.03 -6.21
CA ASN A 142 0.80 2.07 -6.56
C ASN A 142 0.80 2.25 -8.08
N GLY A 143 0.13 3.30 -8.51
CA GLY A 143 -0.07 3.69 -9.90
C GLY A 143 0.98 4.65 -10.44
N ARG A 144 2.10 4.87 -9.75
CA ARG A 144 3.03 5.96 -10.11
C ARG A 144 3.78 5.65 -11.40
N SER A 145 3.32 6.27 -12.47
CA SER A 145 4.06 6.41 -13.71
C SER A 145 4.90 7.70 -13.70
N PRO A 146 6.09 7.69 -14.32
CA PRO A 146 6.83 8.91 -14.61
C PRO A 146 6.19 9.71 -15.77
N MET A 147 5.30 9.11 -16.56
CA MET A 147 4.67 9.71 -17.74
C MET A 147 3.28 10.27 -17.40
N ARG A 148 3.07 11.59 -17.60
CA ARG A 148 1.85 12.32 -17.21
C ARG A 148 0.50 11.78 -17.75
N HIS A 149 0.52 10.96 -18.79
CA HIS A 149 -0.69 10.47 -19.47
C HIS A 149 -0.95 8.97 -19.27
N ILE A 150 -0.05 8.28 -18.58
CA ILE A 150 -0.20 6.86 -18.23
C ILE A 150 -0.31 6.86 -16.72
N ASP A 151 -1.46 6.55 -16.17
CA ASP A 151 -1.63 6.39 -14.73
C ASP A 151 -2.56 5.19 -14.50
N PHE A 152 -2.48 4.60 -13.31
CA PHE A 152 -3.58 3.78 -12.81
C PHE A 152 -4.80 4.71 -12.69
N ARG A 153 -5.92 4.45 -13.37
CA ARG A 153 -7.07 5.36 -13.44
C ARG A 153 -8.36 4.66 -13.05
N LEU A 154 -9.10 5.29 -12.16
CA LEU A 154 -10.38 4.79 -11.66
C LEU A 154 -11.44 5.81 -12.00
N GLU A 155 -12.43 5.37 -12.77
CA GLU A 155 -13.60 6.19 -13.10
C GLU A 155 -14.75 5.88 -12.14
N LYS A 156 -14.68 4.76 -11.41
CA LYS A 156 -15.71 4.32 -10.46
C LYS A 156 -15.21 4.36 -9.01
N PRO A 157 -16.13 4.46 -8.03
CA PRO A 157 -15.80 4.27 -6.61
C PRO A 157 -15.31 2.86 -6.30
N LEU A 158 -14.72 2.68 -5.10
CA LEU A 158 -14.18 1.40 -4.62
C LEU A 158 -15.23 0.35 -4.22
N ALA A 159 -16.45 0.45 -4.74
CA ALA A 159 -17.56 -0.45 -4.43
C ALA A 159 -17.23 -1.95 -4.56
N PRO A 160 -16.46 -2.41 -5.56
CA PRO A 160 -16.09 -3.81 -5.66
C PRO A 160 -15.29 -4.33 -4.45
N LEU A 161 -14.54 -3.46 -3.75
CA LEU A 161 -13.76 -3.84 -2.57
C LEU A 161 -14.63 -4.16 -1.34
N ALA A 162 -15.95 -3.88 -1.37
CA ALA A 162 -16.89 -4.27 -0.33
C ALA A 162 -16.93 -5.79 -0.07
N LYS A 163 -16.54 -6.58 -1.06
CA LYS A 163 -16.42 -8.04 -0.96
C LYS A 163 -15.15 -8.48 -0.21
N CYS A 164 -14.14 -7.63 -0.10
CA CYS A 164 -12.92 -7.87 0.68
C CYS A 164 -13.18 -7.62 2.17
N THR A 165 -14.11 -8.39 2.76
CA THR A 165 -14.64 -8.16 4.13
C THR A 165 -13.62 -8.32 5.26
N LYS A 166 -12.42 -8.81 4.94
CA LYS A 166 -11.27 -8.94 5.86
C LYS A 166 -10.24 -7.81 5.69
N LEU A 167 -10.43 -6.89 4.74
CA LEU A 167 -9.46 -5.85 4.44
C LEU A 167 -9.34 -4.89 5.62
N LYS A 168 -8.16 -4.87 6.22
CA LYS A 168 -7.80 -4.01 7.36
C LYS A 168 -6.80 -2.94 6.97
N ASN A 169 -6.06 -3.17 5.90
CA ASN A 169 -4.88 -2.42 5.55
C ASN A 169 -4.97 -2.00 4.09
N LEU A 170 -5.16 -0.70 3.83
CA LEU A 170 -5.29 -0.16 2.48
C LEU A 170 -4.32 0.99 2.25
N ARG A 171 -3.54 0.88 1.18
CA ARG A 171 -2.67 1.93 0.69
C ARG A 171 -2.94 2.21 -0.77
N LEU A 172 -3.29 3.46 -1.06
CA LEU A 172 -3.54 3.97 -2.40
C LEU A 172 -2.52 5.06 -2.70
N ILE A 173 -1.58 4.76 -3.59
CA ILE A 173 -0.67 5.73 -4.18
C ILE A 173 -1.08 5.88 -5.64
N LEU A 174 -1.97 6.82 -5.91
CA LEU A 174 -2.54 7.00 -7.24
C LEU A 174 -2.50 8.48 -7.58
N LYS A 175 -2.26 8.86 -8.84
CA LYS A 175 -2.18 10.28 -9.24
C LYS A 175 -3.41 10.70 -10.03
N ASN A 176 -3.84 11.95 -9.85
CA ASN A 176 -4.89 12.59 -10.65
C ASN A 176 -6.24 11.88 -10.56
N HIS A 177 -6.60 11.37 -9.39
CA HIS A 177 -7.91 10.76 -9.17
C HIS A 177 -8.89 11.75 -8.55
N SER A 178 -10.15 11.65 -9.00
CA SER A 178 -11.26 12.44 -8.47
C SER A 178 -11.42 12.25 -6.96
N LYS A 179 -11.82 13.34 -6.30
CA LYS A 179 -12.33 13.39 -4.93
C LYS A 179 -13.47 12.39 -4.65
N ASP A 180 -14.18 11.97 -5.70
CA ASP A 180 -15.26 10.99 -5.61
C ASP A 180 -14.81 9.56 -5.30
N LEU A 181 -13.50 9.27 -5.37
CA LEU A 181 -12.96 7.94 -5.08
C LEU A 181 -13.32 7.47 -3.65
N LEU A 182 -13.44 8.41 -2.71
CA LEU A 182 -13.81 8.15 -1.32
C LEU A 182 -15.34 8.16 -1.09
N ASN A 183 -16.18 8.32 -2.11
CA ASN A 183 -17.63 8.31 -1.90
C ASN A 183 -18.09 6.97 -1.32
N GLN A 184 -18.86 7.02 -0.23
CA GLN A 184 -19.34 5.84 0.50
C GLN A 184 -18.22 4.92 1.03
N PHE A 185 -17.04 5.48 1.31
CA PHE A 185 -15.87 4.70 1.73
C PHE A 185 -16.12 3.78 2.93
N THR A 186 -16.86 4.24 3.94
CA THR A 186 -17.23 3.42 5.12
C THR A 186 -18.22 2.31 4.81
N THR A 187 -19.07 2.45 3.79
CA THR A 187 -19.94 1.37 3.32
C THR A 187 -19.12 0.25 2.69
N TYR A 188 -18.10 0.60 1.90
CA TYR A 188 -17.28 -0.38 1.20
C TYR A 188 -16.18 -0.98 2.07
N LEU A 189 -15.60 -0.20 2.99
CA LEU A 189 -14.40 -0.59 3.73
C LEU A 189 -14.55 -0.33 5.25
N PRO A 190 -15.58 -0.89 5.92
CA PRO A 190 -15.94 -0.51 7.30
C PRO A 190 -14.95 -0.98 8.39
N LYS A 191 -13.98 -1.83 8.05
CA LYS A 191 -13.09 -2.51 9.00
C LYS A 191 -11.63 -2.10 8.85
N LEU A 192 -11.34 -1.00 8.16
CA LEU A 192 -9.97 -0.55 8.02
C LEU A 192 -9.39 -0.16 9.37
N GLU A 193 -8.19 -0.66 9.62
CA GLU A 193 -7.34 -0.33 10.76
C GLU A 193 -6.25 0.66 10.33
N THR A 194 -5.80 0.56 9.07
CA THR A 194 -4.79 1.46 8.50
C THR A 194 -5.18 1.94 7.10
N LEU A 195 -5.05 3.24 6.87
CA LEU A 195 -5.30 3.88 5.59
C LEU A 195 -4.16 4.83 5.21
N GLU A 196 -3.57 4.62 4.04
CA GLU A 196 -2.58 5.51 3.45
C GLU A 196 -3.08 6.00 2.09
N LEU A 197 -3.17 7.33 1.92
CA LEU A 197 -3.63 7.97 0.68
C LEU A 197 -2.57 8.96 0.17
N GLU A 198 -2.06 8.75 -1.04
CA GLU A 198 -1.06 9.60 -1.69
C GLU A 198 -1.47 9.90 -3.14
N GLY A 199 -1.42 11.18 -3.52
CA GLY A 199 -1.62 11.65 -4.90
C GLY A 199 -3.09 11.78 -5.34
N LEU A 200 -4.02 11.67 -4.40
CA LEU A 200 -5.46 11.85 -4.61
C LEU A 200 -5.86 13.32 -4.38
N ASP A 201 -6.81 13.83 -5.17
CA ASP A 201 -7.35 15.19 -5.00
C ASP A 201 -8.38 15.24 -3.85
N ILE A 202 -7.95 14.97 -2.62
CA ILE A 202 -8.83 14.91 -1.45
C ILE A 202 -9.16 16.33 -0.96
N ASP A 203 -10.42 16.77 -1.14
CA ASP A 203 -10.96 17.99 -0.52
C ASP A 203 -11.70 17.70 0.80
N ASP A 204 -12.21 18.75 1.46
CA ASP A 204 -12.96 18.65 2.72
C ASP A 204 -14.15 17.69 2.64
N ALA A 205 -14.84 17.64 1.48
CA ALA A 205 -15.99 16.78 1.28
C ALA A 205 -15.57 15.31 1.12
N ALA A 206 -14.51 15.05 0.35
CA ALA A 206 -13.92 13.73 0.24
C ALA A 206 -13.43 13.22 1.61
N LEU A 207 -12.73 14.07 2.37
CA LEU A 207 -12.22 13.74 3.70
C LEU A 207 -13.35 13.34 4.67
N ALA A 208 -14.51 14.00 4.58
CA ALA A 208 -15.66 13.69 5.42
C ALA A 208 -16.18 12.25 5.23
N ASN A 209 -15.97 11.61 4.07
CA ASN A 209 -16.35 10.22 3.83
C ASN A 209 -15.55 9.20 4.66
N LEU A 210 -14.44 9.61 5.28
CA LEU A 210 -13.71 8.77 6.25
C LEU A 210 -14.38 8.76 7.63
N SER A 211 -15.35 9.65 7.89
CA SER A 211 -16.11 9.68 9.14
C SER A 211 -16.84 8.37 9.36
N GLY A 212 -16.72 7.79 10.55
CA GLY A 212 -17.36 6.51 10.90
C GLY A 212 -16.47 5.28 10.69
N GLN A 213 -15.21 5.46 10.27
CA GLN A 213 -14.19 4.42 10.36
C GLN A 213 -13.80 4.16 11.82
N THR A 214 -14.61 3.38 12.53
CA THR A 214 -14.48 3.18 13.99
C THR A 214 -13.24 2.40 14.40
N ASN A 215 -12.64 1.63 13.49
CA ASN A 215 -11.45 0.83 13.75
C ASN A 215 -10.15 1.46 13.24
N LEU A 216 -10.23 2.61 12.54
CA LEU A 216 -9.08 3.21 11.88
C LEU A 216 -8.14 3.82 12.93
N ALA A 217 -7.01 3.14 13.13
CA ALA A 217 -5.97 3.49 14.08
C ALA A 217 -4.81 4.25 13.43
N PHE A 218 -4.61 4.09 12.13
CA PHE A 218 -3.52 4.70 11.37
C PHE A 218 -4.06 5.41 10.13
N LEU A 219 -3.79 6.71 10.01
CA LEU A 219 -4.13 7.51 8.84
C LEU A 219 -2.90 8.29 8.36
N ASP A 220 -2.45 8.04 7.13
CA ASP A 220 -1.44 8.85 6.43
C ASP A 220 -2.09 9.52 5.20
N LEU A 221 -2.08 10.85 5.19
CA LEU A 221 -2.58 11.67 4.09
C LEU A 221 -1.41 12.45 3.48
N VAL A 222 -1.12 12.20 2.21
CA VAL A 222 -0.04 12.86 1.47
C VAL A 222 -0.62 13.71 0.35
N SER A 223 -0.34 15.02 0.44
CA SER A 223 -0.83 16.10 -0.41
C SER A 223 -2.35 16.28 -0.46
N PRO A 224 -3.09 16.27 0.67
CA PRO A 224 -4.52 16.58 0.65
C PRO A 224 -4.77 18.08 0.37
N LEU A 225 -5.92 18.43 -0.19
CA LEU A 225 -6.38 19.81 -0.39
C LEU A 225 -7.48 20.16 0.63
N ILE A 226 -7.13 20.12 1.92
CA ILE A 226 -8.09 20.19 3.04
C ILE A 226 -7.87 21.42 3.93
N THR A 227 -8.94 21.90 4.56
CA THR A 227 -8.89 22.95 5.56
C THR A 227 -8.60 22.41 6.96
N GLU A 228 -8.19 23.32 7.86
CA GLU A 228 -7.92 23.02 9.25
C GLU A 228 -9.18 22.54 10.00
N SER A 229 -10.34 23.06 9.58
CA SER A 229 -11.63 22.76 10.21
C SER A 229 -12.10 21.35 9.84
N ALA A 230 -12.00 20.96 8.57
CA ALA A 230 -12.40 19.63 8.13
C ALA A 230 -11.56 18.53 8.79
N LEU A 231 -10.25 18.72 8.86
CA LEU A 231 -9.35 17.78 9.50
C LEU A 231 -9.61 17.64 11.02
N ALA A 232 -9.75 18.76 11.73
CA ALA A 232 -10.06 18.73 13.16
C ALA A 232 -11.39 18.03 13.45
N ASN A 233 -12.39 18.23 12.60
CA ASN A 233 -13.67 17.53 12.67
C ASN A 233 -13.52 16.02 12.43
N LEU A 234 -12.74 15.61 11.43
CA LEU A 234 -12.48 14.19 11.16
C LEU A 234 -11.82 13.49 12.36
N ILE A 235 -10.79 14.10 12.97
CA ILE A 235 -10.06 13.51 14.11
C ILE A 235 -11.03 13.14 15.25
N GLY A 236 -11.99 14.03 15.57
CA GLY A 236 -13.01 13.77 16.59
C GLY A 236 -14.01 12.66 16.24
N LYS A 237 -14.06 12.21 14.98
CA LYS A 237 -14.95 11.16 14.47
C LYS A 237 -14.24 9.81 14.24
N LEU A 238 -12.94 9.72 14.57
CA LEU A 238 -12.15 8.50 14.47
C LEU A 238 -11.78 8.01 15.89
N PRO A 239 -12.63 7.21 16.54
CA PRO A 239 -12.44 6.85 17.95
C PRO A 239 -11.21 5.98 18.20
N ALA A 240 -10.73 5.23 17.20
CA ALA A 240 -9.55 4.37 17.31
C ALA A 240 -8.24 5.05 16.89
N ILE A 241 -8.25 6.29 16.37
CA ILE A 241 -7.06 6.90 15.76
C ILE A 241 -5.91 7.04 16.77
N THR A 242 -4.77 6.42 16.53
CA THR A 242 -3.57 6.57 17.37
C THR A 242 -2.38 7.09 16.59
N PHE A 243 -2.41 6.99 15.26
CA PHE A 243 -1.38 7.52 14.39
C PHE A 243 -2.02 8.40 13.32
N LEU A 244 -1.56 9.65 13.23
CA LEU A 244 -1.94 10.57 12.16
C LEU A 244 -0.70 11.15 11.51
N ARG A 245 -0.63 11.05 10.20
CA ARG A 245 0.37 11.76 9.41
C ARG A 245 -0.29 12.59 8.33
N ILE A 246 0.21 13.81 8.21
CA ILE A 246 -0.23 14.75 7.19
C ILE A 246 1.01 15.35 6.57
N ASN A 247 1.13 15.15 5.28
CA ASN A 247 2.24 15.61 4.47
C ASN A 247 1.69 16.53 3.39
N ASP A 248 2.32 17.69 3.21
CA ASP A 248 2.14 18.50 2.02
C ASP A 248 3.41 18.41 1.15
N LEU A 249 3.27 17.87 -0.06
CA LEU A 249 4.35 17.87 -1.07
C LEU A 249 4.28 19.07 -2.02
N GLY A 250 3.56 20.14 -1.66
CA GLY A 250 3.61 21.43 -2.33
C GLY A 250 2.91 21.41 -3.69
N SER A 251 1.58 21.28 -3.68
CA SER A 251 0.72 21.44 -4.87
C SER A 251 0.58 22.91 -5.37
N GLY A 252 1.47 23.81 -4.94
CA GLY A 252 1.61 25.16 -5.49
C GLY A 252 0.84 26.26 -4.76
N GLY A 253 0.16 25.96 -3.65
CA GLY A 253 -0.35 26.94 -2.69
C GLY A 253 0.47 26.91 -1.41
N GLU A 254 0.64 28.05 -0.73
CA GLU A 254 1.09 28.04 0.67
C GLU A 254 0.08 27.23 1.49
N PHE A 255 0.45 26.01 1.87
CA PHE A 255 -0.34 25.25 2.84
C PHE A 255 -0.34 26.04 4.14
N ASP A 256 -1.52 26.48 4.56
CA ASP A 256 -1.63 27.32 5.75
C ASP A 256 -1.15 26.52 6.96
N THR A 257 -0.11 27.03 7.64
CA THR A 257 0.39 26.47 8.90
C THR A 257 -0.71 26.23 9.93
N LYS A 258 -1.84 26.94 9.83
CA LYS A 258 -3.06 26.71 10.63
C LYS A 258 -3.56 25.28 10.56
N VAL A 259 -3.48 24.60 9.42
CA VAL A 259 -3.93 23.19 9.28
C VAL A 259 -3.16 22.31 10.24
N PHE A 260 -1.83 22.40 10.23
CA PHE A 260 -0.96 21.59 11.09
C PHE A 260 -1.13 21.95 12.58
N MET A 261 -1.26 23.25 12.88
CA MET A 261 -1.49 23.72 14.26
C MET A 261 -2.81 23.18 14.82
N LYS A 262 -3.89 23.28 14.04
CA LYS A 262 -5.23 22.82 14.44
C LYS A 262 -5.30 21.30 14.51
N ALA A 263 -4.62 20.60 13.61
CA ALA A 263 -4.46 19.15 13.66
C ALA A 263 -3.82 18.72 14.97
N LEU A 264 -2.71 19.36 15.35
CA LEU A 264 -2.02 19.10 16.60
C LEU A 264 -2.92 19.38 17.80
N ASP A 265 -3.66 20.49 17.81
CA ASP A 265 -4.59 20.82 18.89
C ASP A 265 -5.69 19.77 19.06
N ALA A 266 -6.34 19.39 17.94
CA ALA A 266 -7.39 18.40 17.93
C ALA A 266 -6.89 17.03 18.40
N PHE A 267 -5.74 16.60 17.88
CA PHE A 267 -5.14 15.31 18.22
C PHE A 267 -4.63 15.28 19.68
N ALA A 268 -4.07 16.39 20.19
CA ALA A 268 -3.75 16.54 21.61
C ALA A 268 -5.00 16.52 22.50
N GLY A 269 -6.12 17.09 22.02
CA GLY A 269 -7.42 16.97 22.68
C GLY A 269 -7.87 15.52 22.83
N GLU A 270 -7.77 14.73 21.76
CA GLU A 270 -8.07 13.30 21.79
C GLU A 270 -7.09 12.50 22.68
N ALA A 271 -5.80 12.82 22.63
CA ALA A 271 -4.80 12.17 23.49
C ALA A 271 -5.08 12.39 24.99
N ARG A 272 -5.50 13.60 25.40
CA ARG A 272 -5.92 13.87 26.79
C ARG A 272 -7.10 13.01 27.22
N LYS A 273 -8.09 12.79 26.34
CA LYS A 273 -9.26 11.95 26.63
C LYS A 273 -8.87 10.48 26.80
N ARG A 274 -7.87 10.01 26.04
CA ARG A 274 -7.48 8.59 25.96
C ARG A 274 -6.37 8.19 26.93
N GLN A 275 -5.79 9.16 27.64
CA GLN A 275 -4.85 9.03 28.77
C GLN A 275 -3.67 8.06 28.56
N GLN A 276 -3.91 6.75 28.68
CA GLN A 276 -2.86 5.73 28.63
C GLN A 276 -2.58 5.22 27.21
N THR A 277 -3.44 5.54 26.24
CA THR A 277 -3.22 5.13 24.84
C THR A 277 -2.11 5.96 24.21
N PRO A 278 -0.99 5.38 23.78
CA PRO A 278 0.05 6.10 23.06
C PRO A 278 -0.48 6.60 21.72
N MET A 279 -0.21 7.86 21.40
CA MET A 279 -0.61 8.49 20.16
C MET A 279 0.60 9.16 19.50
N GLU A 280 0.68 9.12 18.18
CA GLU A 280 1.74 9.77 17.39
C GLU A 280 1.10 10.63 16.30
N ILE A 281 1.56 11.88 16.21
CA ILE A 281 1.29 12.73 15.05
C ILE A 281 2.61 13.08 14.37
N VAL A 282 2.64 12.89 13.05
CA VAL A 282 3.82 13.11 12.22
C VAL A 282 3.55 14.21 11.21
N PHE A 283 4.43 15.19 11.19
CA PHE A 283 4.47 16.24 10.18
C PHE A 283 5.68 16.04 9.27
N THR A 284 5.66 16.62 8.07
CA THR A 284 6.88 16.72 7.27
C THR A 284 7.83 17.77 7.83
N GLU A 285 9.12 17.57 7.57
CA GLU A 285 10.17 18.54 7.96
C GLU A 285 10.01 19.91 7.27
N THR A 286 9.24 19.98 6.19
CA THR A 286 8.93 21.25 5.50
C THR A 286 7.93 22.11 6.28
N VAL A 287 7.18 21.53 7.22
CA VAL A 287 6.20 22.27 8.04
C VAL A 287 6.94 23.10 9.09
N LYS A 288 6.78 24.42 9.05
CA LYS A 288 7.28 25.33 10.08
C LYS A 288 6.38 25.26 11.33
N LEU A 289 6.69 24.32 12.22
CA LEU A 289 5.99 24.10 13.49
C LEU A 289 7.00 24.23 14.64
N ASP A 290 6.80 25.18 15.55
CA ASP A 290 7.58 25.26 16.78
C ASP A 290 7.06 24.25 17.81
N ILE A 291 7.60 23.03 17.73
CA ILE A 291 7.22 21.93 18.63
C ILE A 291 7.82 22.14 20.02
N GLU A 292 8.99 22.77 20.12
CA GLU A 292 9.73 22.91 21.37
C GLU A 292 8.99 23.81 22.35
N SER A 293 8.49 24.96 21.91
CA SER A 293 7.71 25.86 22.78
C SER A 293 6.39 25.25 23.25
N ARG A 294 5.85 24.29 22.48
CA ARG A 294 4.56 23.64 22.78
C ARG A 294 4.70 22.37 23.63
N ARG A 295 5.91 21.81 23.76
CA ARG A 295 6.15 20.50 24.38
C ARG A 295 5.57 20.38 25.78
N SER A 296 5.63 21.44 26.59
CA SER A 296 5.08 21.47 27.96
C SER A 296 3.55 21.40 28.02
N MET A 297 2.85 21.77 26.94
CA MET A 297 1.38 21.77 26.88
C MET A 297 0.81 20.47 26.28
N LEU A 298 1.66 19.63 25.68
CA LEU A 298 1.25 18.38 25.07
C LEU A 298 1.04 17.30 26.14
N PRO A 299 0.02 16.44 25.98
CA PRO A 299 -0.19 15.35 26.92
C PRO A 299 0.93 14.31 26.82
N PRO A 300 1.27 13.63 27.93
CA PRO A 300 2.45 12.77 28.00
C PRO A 300 2.37 11.52 27.11
N ASN A 301 1.17 11.13 26.69
CA ASN A 301 0.94 10.02 25.77
C ASN A 301 0.97 10.43 24.29
N LEU A 302 1.22 11.70 23.97
CA LEU A 302 1.32 12.17 22.59
C LEU A 302 2.78 12.41 22.18
N THR A 303 3.22 11.64 21.18
CA THR A 303 4.47 11.88 20.46
C THR A 303 4.22 12.76 19.25
N VAL A 304 5.01 13.82 19.10
CA VAL A 304 5.00 14.68 17.90
C VAL A 304 6.36 14.56 17.22
N SER A 305 6.38 14.24 15.93
CA SER A 305 7.63 14.16 15.18
C SER A 305 7.55 14.89 13.83
N GLN A 306 8.68 15.39 13.38
CA GLN A 306 8.89 15.87 12.01
C GLN A 306 9.82 14.88 11.30
N LYS A 307 9.39 14.35 10.15
CA LYS A 307 10.14 13.32 9.42
C LYS A 307 10.09 13.60 7.91
N ASN A 308 11.25 13.64 7.26
CA ASN A 308 11.38 13.70 5.81
C ASN A 308 11.47 12.29 5.25
N SER A 309 10.30 11.68 5.01
CA SER A 309 10.25 10.58 4.05
C SER A 309 8.90 10.61 3.37
N SER A 310 8.86 10.51 2.04
CA SER A 310 7.60 10.27 1.32
C SER A 310 6.90 8.97 1.77
N HIS A 311 7.61 8.08 2.47
CA HIS A 311 7.15 6.74 2.82
C HIS A 311 7.66 6.33 4.22
N LEU A 312 6.93 6.66 5.29
CA LEU A 312 7.17 6.05 6.60
C LEU A 312 6.46 4.70 6.67
N VAL A 313 7.15 3.73 7.26
CA VAL A 313 6.70 2.39 7.65
C VAL A 313 5.87 1.68 6.58
N SER A 314 6.53 0.91 5.73
CA SER A 314 5.87 -0.19 5.02
C SER A 314 5.04 -1.01 6.03
N PHE A 315 3.78 -1.34 5.71
CA PHE A 315 2.90 -2.22 6.51
C PHE A 315 3.70 -3.27 7.32
N PRO A 316 3.31 -3.63 8.55
CA PRO A 316 3.93 -4.74 9.25
C PRO A 316 3.99 -5.99 8.34
N GLY A 317 5.19 -6.36 7.89
CA GLY A 317 5.41 -7.47 6.96
C GLY A 317 5.73 -7.11 5.50
N ASN A 318 5.65 -5.85 5.08
CA ASN A 318 6.16 -5.38 3.80
C ASN A 318 7.65 -5.09 3.88
N THR A 319 8.37 -5.45 2.82
CA THR A 319 9.76 -5.09 2.58
C THR A 319 9.88 -3.56 2.54
N PRO A 320 10.85 -2.96 3.25
CA PRO A 320 11.26 -1.59 2.97
C PRO A 320 11.64 -1.54 1.48
N ARG A 321 11.00 -0.67 0.69
CA ARG A 321 11.41 -0.51 -0.70
C ARG A 321 12.80 0.12 -0.70
N GLY A 322 13.78 -0.67 -1.12
CA GLY A 322 14.98 -0.12 -1.74
C GLY A 322 14.57 0.64 -3.00
N PHE A 323 15.12 1.84 -3.13
CA PHE A 323 15.01 2.71 -4.29
C PHE A 323 15.35 1.99 -5.59
#